data_AF-A0A940HAR4-F1
#
_entry.id   AF-A0A940HAR4-F1
#
_cell.length_a   1.000
_cell.length_b   1.000
_cell.length_c   1.000
_cell.angle_alpha   90.00
_cell.angle_beta   90.00
_cell.angle_gamma   90.00
#
_symmetry.space_group_name_H-M   'P 1'
#
loop_
_entity.id
_entity.type
_entity.pdbx_description
1 polymer ?
#
loop_
_entity_poly.entity_id
_entity_poly.type
_entity_poly.pdbx_seq_one_letter_code
_entity_poly.pdbx_strand_id
1 'polypeptide(L)'
;MVSSATGKSGARFAIWLYRVRTSRGLSQEGLALRAGIAVPTYGRLERTGKGGGVSHVTLETLLRVLDALELTPQEIWALVIMLKRPEDAATDLRRARPTLG
;
A
#
# COMPACT_ATOMS: atom_id res chain seq x y z
N MET A 1 10.33 0.21 -22.63
CA MET A 1 9.15 -0.60 -22.23
C MET A 1 9.36 -1.11 -20.81
N VAL A 2 8.91 -0.39 -19.78
CA VAL A 2 8.92 -0.86 -18.39
C VAL A 2 7.49 -0.75 -17.87
N SER A 3 6.66 -1.76 -18.13
CA SER A 3 5.31 -1.81 -17.56
C SER A 3 4.75 -3.23 -17.64
N SER A 4 4.84 -3.98 -16.54
CA SER A 4 4.03 -5.19 -16.35
C SER A 4 3.88 -5.56 -14.88
N ALA A 5 4.88 -5.26 -14.04
CA ALA A 5 4.88 -5.66 -12.65
C ALA A 5 4.39 -4.58 -11.66
N THR A 6 4.52 -3.28 -11.97
CA THR A 6 4.03 -2.17 -11.12
C THR A 6 2.50 -2.12 -11.02
N GLY A 7 1.80 -2.57 -12.07
CA GLY A 7 0.33 -2.59 -12.12
C GLY A 7 -0.31 -3.58 -11.14
N LYS A 8 0.33 -4.73 -10.89
CA LYS A 8 -0.22 -5.77 -10.00
C LYS A 8 -0.15 -5.37 -8.53
N SER A 9 0.96 -4.77 -8.08
CA SER A 9 1.10 -4.29 -6.70
C SER A 9 0.18 -3.11 -6.40
N GLY A 10 0.00 -2.20 -7.36
CA GLY A 10 -0.95 -1.08 -7.23
C GLY A 10 -2.40 -1.55 -7.08
N ALA A 11 -2.83 -2.55 -7.86
CA ALA A 11 -4.17 -3.13 -7.74
C ALA A 11 -4.37 -3.85 -6.39
N ARG A 12 -3.38 -4.62 -5.93
CA ARG A 12 -3.42 -5.28 -4.62
C ARG A 12 -3.51 -4.27 -3.47
N PHE A 13 -2.70 -3.20 -3.55
CA PHE A 13 -2.73 -2.13 -2.57
C PHE A 13 -4.10 -1.43 -2.53
N ALA A 14 -4.68 -1.10 -3.68
CA ALA A 14 -5.99 -0.48 -3.76
C ALA A 14 -7.11 -1.35 -3.15
N ILE A 15 -7.09 -2.66 -3.44
CA ILE A 15 -8.04 -3.63 -2.86
C ILE A 15 -7.85 -3.74 -1.34
N TRP A 16 -6.60 -3.83 -0.89
CA TRP A 16 -6.27 -3.90 0.53
C TRP A 16 -6.74 -2.64 1.27
N LEU A 17 -6.48 -1.46 0.71
CA LEU A 17 -6.89 -0.17 1.26
C LEU A 17 -8.40 -0.08 1.42
N TYR A 18 -9.15 -0.47 0.38
CA TYR A 18 -10.61 -0.57 0.44
C TYR A 18 -11.08 -1.50 1.57
N ARG A 19 -10.50 -2.70 1.69
CA ARG A 19 -10.90 -3.69 2.70
C ARG A 19 -10.65 -3.19 4.12
N VAL A 20 -9.47 -2.64 4.40
CA VAL A 20 -9.13 -2.13 5.73
C VAL A 20 -10.01 -0.93 6.11
N ARG A 21 -10.25 0.00 5.18
CA ARG A 21 -11.15 1.14 5.44
C ARG A 21 -12.56 0.66 5.76
N THR A 22 -13.11 -0.23 4.93
CA THR A 22 -14.49 -0.70 5.06
C THR A 22 -14.72 -1.60 6.27
N SER A 23 -13.75 -2.43 6.66
CA SER A 23 -13.86 -3.24 7.89
C SER A 23 -13.91 -2.37 9.15
N ARG A 24 -13.40 -1.15 9.08
CA ARG A 24 -13.43 -0.15 10.17
C ARG A 24 -14.64 0.80 10.09
N GLY A 25 -15.57 0.58 9.16
CA GLY A 25 -16.75 1.43 8.99
C GLY A 25 -16.42 2.86 8.55
N LEU A 26 -15.23 3.11 8.01
CA LEU A 26 -14.80 4.46 7.62
C LEU A 26 -15.31 4.79 6.21
N SER A 27 -15.87 5.98 6.02
CA SER A 27 -16.15 6.52 4.67
C SER A 27 -14.86 7.02 4.00
N GLN A 28 -14.90 7.20 2.67
CA GLN A 28 -13.77 7.79 1.95
C GLN A 28 -13.52 9.23 2.42
N GLU A 29 -14.59 9.98 2.64
CA GLU A 29 -14.60 11.34 3.15
C GLU A 29 -13.97 11.41 4.55
N GLY A 30 -14.39 10.51 5.45
CA GLY A 30 -13.90 10.47 6.83
C GLY A 30 -12.42 10.16 6.91
N LEU A 31 -11.94 9.19 6.12
CA LEU A 31 -10.52 8.86 6.09
C LEU A 31 -9.68 9.94 5.39
N ALA A 32 -10.19 10.55 4.32
CA ALA A 32 -9.51 11.67 3.65
C ALA A 32 -9.36 12.88 4.60
N LEU A 33 -10.40 13.18 5.38
CA LEU A 33 -10.37 14.23 6.40
C LEU A 33 -9.30 13.94 7.46
N ARG A 34 -9.27 12.73 8.01
CA ARG A 34 -8.26 12.32 9.01
C ARG A 34 -6.83 12.39 8.46
N ALA A 35 -6.63 12.00 7.20
CA ALA A 35 -5.33 12.07 6.53
C ALA A 35 -4.96 13.48 6.06
N GLY A 36 -5.83 14.48 6.20
CA GLY A 36 -5.58 15.85 5.74
C GLY A 36 -5.39 15.92 4.22
N ILE A 37 -6.18 15.17 3.44
CA ILE A 37 -6.13 15.15 1.98
C ILE A 37 -7.51 15.36 1.36
N ALA A 38 -7.55 15.77 0.10
CA ALA A 38 -8.80 15.91 -0.63
C ALA A 38 -9.47 14.54 -0.88
N VAL A 39 -10.80 14.45 -0.72
CA VAL A 39 -11.59 13.22 -0.96
C VAL A 39 -11.33 12.61 -2.35
N PRO A 40 -11.24 13.39 -3.46
CA PRO A 40 -10.92 12.83 -4.76
C PRO A 40 -9.51 12.20 -4.83
N THR A 41 -8.56 12.71 -4.03
CA THR A 41 -7.22 12.12 -3.91
C THR A 41 -7.29 10.74 -3.28
N TYR A 42 -8.04 10.58 -2.19
CA TYR A 42 -8.28 9.27 -1.60
C TYR A 42 -9.03 8.33 -2.55
N GLY A 43 -10.11 8.79 -3.17
CA GLY A 43 -10.88 7.98 -4.11
C GLY A 43 -10.07 7.53 -5.34
N ARG A 44 -9.01 8.24 -5.73
CA ARG A 44 -8.06 7.76 -6.75
C ARG A 44 -7.23 6.57 -6.25
N LEU A 45 -6.79 6.58 -4.99
CA LEU A 45 -6.02 5.48 -4.38
C LEU A 45 -6.75 4.14 -4.42
N GLU A 46 -8.05 4.13 -4.12
CA GLU A 46 -8.86 2.90 -4.19
C GLU A 46 -9.19 2.47 -5.64
N ARG A 47 -9.08 3.39 -6.61
CA ARG A 47 -9.36 3.13 -8.03
C ARG A 47 -8.13 2.77 -8.86
N THR A 48 -6.92 2.96 -8.33
CA THR A 48 -5.64 2.76 -9.03
C THR A 48 -5.41 1.34 -9.58
N GLY A 49 -6.28 0.37 -9.26
CA GLY A 49 -6.23 -0.99 -9.82
C GLY A 49 -6.61 -1.13 -11.30
N LYS A 50 -7.05 -0.07 -12.01
CA LYS A 50 -7.62 -0.20 -13.38
C LYS A 50 -6.85 0.41 -14.56
N GLY A 51 -5.78 1.20 -14.39
CA GLY A 51 -5.20 1.85 -15.60
C GLY A 51 -3.84 2.53 -15.53
N GLY A 52 -3.17 2.56 -14.39
CA GLY A 52 -1.89 3.25 -14.23
C GLY A 52 -1.68 3.41 -12.75
N GLY A 53 -0.59 2.83 -12.23
CA GLY A 53 -0.43 2.53 -10.81
C GLY A 53 -0.44 3.74 -9.88
N VAL A 54 0.04 3.53 -8.66
CA VAL A 54 0.24 4.54 -7.61
C VAL A 54 1.21 5.68 -8.04
N SER A 55 1.56 5.78 -9.33
CA SER A 55 2.65 6.58 -9.90
C SER A 55 2.48 8.10 -9.83
N HIS A 56 1.36 8.62 -9.34
CA HIS A 56 1.15 10.06 -9.11
C HIS A 56 0.86 10.42 -7.65
N VAL A 57 0.95 9.45 -6.74
CA VAL A 57 0.73 9.67 -5.31
C VAL A 57 2.08 9.89 -4.66
N THR A 58 2.24 11.01 -3.98
CA THR A 58 3.47 11.28 -3.23
C THR A 58 3.59 10.29 -2.07
N LEU A 59 4.83 9.92 -1.73
CA LEU A 59 5.10 9.10 -0.54
C LEU A 59 4.45 9.72 0.71
N GLU A 60 4.48 11.05 0.82
CA GLU A 60 3.82 11.79 1.90
C GLU A 60 2.31 11.53 1.96
N THR A 61 1.61 11.60 0.83
CA THR A 61 0.16 11.30 0.78
C THR A 61 -0.12 9.88 1.23
N LEU A 62 0.71 8.93 0.80
CA LEU A 62 0.60 7.54 1.20
C LEU A 62 0.78 7.39 2.73
N LEU A 63 1.83 7.99 3.29
CA LEU A 63 2.13 7.92 4.72
C LEU A 63 1.00 8.53 5.57
N ARG A 64 0.45 9.68 5.17
CA ARG A 64 -0.69 10.31 5.86
C ARG A 64 -1.93 9.40 5.88
N VAL A 65 -2.18 8.67 4.79
CA VAL A 65 -3.31 7.71 4.73
C VAL A 65 -3.04 6.51 5.63
N LEU A 66 -1.82 5.98 5.64
CA LEU A 66 -1.46 4.85 6.50
C LEU A 66 -1.52 5.22 7.99
N ASP A 67 -1.10 6.44 8.34
CA ASP A 67 -1.19 6.99 9.68
C ASP A 67 -2.65 7.18 10.12
N ALA A 68 -3.48 7.80 9.27
CA ALA A 68 -4.91 7.99 9.53
C ALA A 68 -5.73 6.69 9.61
N LEU A 69 -5.18 5.59 9.08
CA LEU A 69 -5.75 4.27 9.26
C LEU A 69 -5.45 3.71 10.66
N GLU A 70 -4.44 4.19 11.39
CA GLU A 70 -4.07 3.64 12.70
C GLU A 70 -3.77 2.13 12.60
N LEU A 71 -2.90 1.74 11.66
CA LEU A 71 -2.55 0.34 11.45
C LEU A 71 -1.83 -0.24 12.67
N THR A 72 -2.23 -1.45 13.05
CA THR A 72 -1.49 -2.27 14.01
C THR A 72 -0.14 -2.71 13.42
N PRO A 73 0.87 -3.03 14.27
CA PRO A 73 2.13 -3.58 13.79
C PRO A 73 1.96 -4.80 12.85
N GLN A 74 0.99 -5.65 13.13
CA GLN A 74 0.68 -6.84 12.32
C GLN A 74 0.16 -6.46 10.92
N GLU A 75 -0.68 -5.43 10.82
CA GLU A 75 -1.19 -4.95 9.53
C GLU A 75 -0.10 -4.25 8.71
N ILE A 76 0.82 -3.53 9.38
CA ILE A 76 2.00 -2.95 8.73
C ILE A 76 2.87 -4.07 8.15
N TRP A 77 3.13 -5.13 8.91
CA TRP A 77 3.87 -6.29 8.42
C TRP A 77 3.18 -6.99 7.25
N ALA A 78 1.87 -7.19 7.33
CA ALA A 78 1.09 -7.76 6.24
C ALA A 78 1.15 -6.90 4.97
N LEU A 79 1.09 -5.57 5.11
CA LEU A 79 1.27 -4.62 4.03
C LEU A 79 2.66 -4.73 3.39
N VAL A 80 3.73 -4.79 4.18
CA VAL A 80 5.11 -4.95 3.69
C VAL A 80 5.27 -6.26 2.93
N ILE A 81 4.78 -7.38 3.46
CA ILE A 81 4.82 -8.68 2.79
C ILE A 81 4.01 -8.64 1.49
N MET A 82 2.84 -7.99 1.51
CA MET A 82 2.00 -7.85 0.32
C MET A 82 2.69 -7.07 -0.79
N LEU A 83 3.45 -6.02 -0.44
CA LEU A 83 4.13 -5.14 -1.38
C LEU A 83 5.46 -5.69 -1.88
N LYS A 84 6.18 -6.47 -1.05
CA LYS A 84 7.41 -7.16 -1.47
C LYS A 84 7.10 -8.09 -2.64
N ARG A 85 7.94 -8.01 -3.68
CA ARG A 85 7.85 -8.95 -4.78
C ARG A 85 8.41 -10.32 -4.35
N PRO A 86 7.91 -11.43 -4.93
CA PRO A 86 8.45 -12.75 -4.62
C PRO A 86 9.95 -12.86 -4.92
N GLU A 87 10.47 -12.12 -5.93
CA GLU A 87 11.91 -12.05 -6.23
C GLU A 87 12.77 -11.38 -5.13
N ASP A 88 12.21 -10.45 -4.36
CA ASP A 88 12.94 -9.75 -3.29
C ASP A 88 13.09 -10.64 -2.04
N ALA A 89 12.11 -11.50 -1.77
CA ALA A 89 12.13 -12.44 -0.65
C ALA A 89 13.28 -13.46 -0.76
N ALA A 90 13.56 -13.93 -1.98
CA ALA A 90 14.70 -14.83 -2.24
C ALA A 90 16.05 -14.14 -2.02
N THR A 91 16.13 -12.83 -2.23
CA THR A 91 17.34 -12.02 -2.03
C THR A 91 17.58 -11.72 -0.56
N ASP A 92 16.53 -11.43 0.20
CA ASP A 92 16.60 -11.21 1.65
C ASP A 92 17.00 -12.50 2.40
N LEU A 93 16.47 -13.66 2.00
CA LEU A 93 16.85 -14.97 2.54
C LEU A 93 18.32 -15.31 2.31
N ARG A 94 18.91 -14.86 1.19
CA ARG A 94 20.35 -15.03 0.92
C ARG A 94 21.22 -14.13 1.79
N ARG A 95 20.77 -12.92 2.11
CA ARG A 95 21.50 -11.97 2.97
C ARG A 95 21.39 -12.29 4.46
N ALA A 96 20.31 -12.92 4.89
CA ALA A 96 20.09 -13.32 6.29
C ALA A 96 20.85 -14.59 6.71
N ARG A 97 21.59 -15.25 5.79
CA ARG A 97 22.45 -16.39 6.14
C ARG A 97 23.66 -15.85 6.91
N PRO A 98 23.88 -16.24 8.19
CA PRO A 98 25.14 -15.95 8.84
C PRO A 98 26.22 -16.70 8.06
N THR A 99 27.29 -16.00 7.69
CA THR A 99 28.55 -16.66 7.35
C THR A 99 29.00 -17.38 8.61
N LEU A 100 28.71 -18.68 8.69
CA LEU A 100 29.34 -19.58 9.64
C LEU A 100 30.83 -19.60 9.28
N GLY A 101 31.59 -18.74 9.95
CA GLY A 101 33.03 -18.86 10.09
C GLY A 101 33.36 -19.80 11.23
#